data_AF-A0A183DDF5-F1
#
_entry.id   AF-A0A183DDF5-F1
#
_cell.length_a   1.000
_cell.length_b   1.000
_cell.length_c   1.000
_cell.angle_alpha   90.00
_cell.angle_beta   90.00
_cell.angle_gamma   90.00
#
_symmetry.space_group_name_H-M   'P 1'
#
loop_
_entity.id
_entity.type
_entity.pdbx_description
1 polymer ?
#
loop_
_entity_poly.entity_id
_entity_poly.type
_entity_poly.pdbx_seq_one_letter_code
_entity_poly.pdbx_strand_id
1 'polypeptide(L)'
;MMPEQSSTLRLLLLSLSSFISVLAIPIDNGVEGDPEIECGATAVSINFNTRNPFEGHVFVKGLYDHEECRSDSGGRQVRLTYLLI
;
A
#
# COMPACT_ATOMS: atom_id res chain seq x y z
N MET A 1 -3.55 -38.83 35.56
CA MET A 1 -2.55 -38.82 34.47
C MET A 1 -3.27 -39.15 33.17
N MET A 2 -3.57 -38.28 32.20
CA MET A 2 -2.71 -37.34 31.47
C MET A 2 -3.51 -36.13 30.88
N PRO A 3 -3.73 -35.00 31.60
CA PRO A 3 -4.40 -33.81 31.04
C PRO A 3 -3.46 -32.79 30.34
N GLU A 4 -2.15 -32.86 30.61
CA GLU A 4 -1.14 -31.89 30.12
C GLU A 4 -0.85 -31.96 28.60
N GLN A 5 -0.99 -33.14 27.97
CA GLN A 5 -0.68 -33.36 26.55
C GLN A 5 -1.72 -32.73 25.60
N SER A 6 -2.99 -32.63 26.00
CA SER A 6 -4.04 -32.08 25.13
C SER A 6 -4.02 -30.54 25.07
N SER A 7 -3.71 -29.90 26.20
CA SER A 7 -3.67 -28.43 26.29
C SER A 7 -2.44 -27.86 25.57
N THR A 8 -1.27 -28.47 25.75
CA THR A 8 -0.02 -28.09 25.06
C THR A 8 -0.11 -28.27 23.55
N LEU A 9 -0.73 -29.34 23.07
CA LEU A 9 -0.98 -29.57 21.64
C LEU A 9 -1.92 -28.50 21.04
N ARG A 10 -2.99 -28.14 21.75
CA ARG A 10 -3.90 -27.07 21.31
C ARG A 10 -3.19 -25.72 21.25
N LEU A 11 -2.35 -25.42 22.24
CA LEU A 11 -1.58 -24.18 22.29
C LEU A 11 -0.56 -24.10 21.14
N LEU A 12 0.11 -25.22 20.84
CA LEU A 12 1.00 -25.37 19.67
C LEU A 12 0.24 -25.15 18.36
N LEU A 13 -0.91 -25.79 18.18
CA LEU A 13 -1.74 -25.62 16.97
C LEU A 13 -2.21 -24.17 16.79
N LEU A 14 -2.64 -23.50 17.87
CA LEU A 14 -3.05 -22.10 17.84
C LEU A 14 -1.88 -21.17 17.49
N SER A 15 -0.71 -21.38 18.10
CA SER A 15 0.49 -20.62 17.78
C SER A 15 0.91 -20.80 16.31
N LEU A 16 0.92 -22.03 15.80
CA LEU A 16 1.28 -22.34 14.41
C LEU A 16 0.31 -21.71 13.41
N SER A 17 -0.99 -21.74 13.69
CA SER A 17 -2.01 -21.09 12.86
C SER A 17 -1.83 -19.56 12.81
N SER A 18 -1.46 -18.95 13.94
CA SER A 18 -1.23 -17.50 14.03
C SER A 18 0.02 -17.09 13.27
N PHE A 19 1.08 -17.91 13.30
CA PHE A 19 2.31 -17.67 12.52
C PHE A 19 2.06 -17.67 10.99
N ILE A 20 1.15 -18.51 10.50
CA ILE A 20 0.79 -18.56 9.07
C ILE A 20 0.06 -17.28 8.64
N SER A 21 -0.76 -16.67 9.52
CA SER A 21 -1.47 -15.42 9.21
C SER A 21 -0.58 -14.18 9.16
N VAL A 22 0.65 -14.24 9.69
CA VAL A 22 1.63 -13.13 9.63
C VAL A 22 2.50 -13.19 8.37
N LEU A 23 2.33 -14.19 7.51
CA LEU A 23 2.86 -14.14 6.14
C LEU A 23 2.11 -13.02 5.41
N ALA A 24 2.65 -11.80 5.50
CA ALA A 24 2.21 -10.66 4.74
C ALA A 24 2.18 -11.06 3.27
N ILE A 25 0.99 -11.16 2.69
CA ILE A 25 0.82 -11.34 1.26
C ILE A 25 1.32 -10.02 0.65
N PRO A 26 2.47 -9.99 -0.04
CA PRO A 26 2.88 -8.78 -0.73
C PRO A 26 1.76 -8.42 -1.72
N ILE A 27 1.24 -7.19 -1.62
CA ILE A 27 0.30 -6.70 -2.63
C ILE A 27 1.08 -6.63 -3.93
N ASP A 28 0.80 -7.57 -4.85
CA ASP A 28 1.42 -7.67 -6.18
C ASP A 28 0.86 -6.59 -7.11
N ASN A 29 1.04 -5.33 -6.71
CA ASN A 29 0.65 -4.17 -7.50
C ASN A 29 1.76 -3.12 -7.55
N GLY A 30 2.92 -3.55 -8.04
CA GLY A 30 4.06 -2.67 -8.26
C GLY A 30 3.81 -1.63 -9.35
N VAL A 31 4.64 -0.57 -9.33
CA VAL A 31 4.72 0.40 -10.42
C VAL A 31 5.29 -0.27 -11.67
N GLU A 32 4.64 -0.08 -12.82
CA GLU A 32 5.11 -0.53 -14.12
C GLU A 32 6.02 0.52 -14.74
N GLY A 33 7.28 0.17 -14.95
CA GLY A 33 8.28 1.06 -15.54
C GLY A 33 8.69 2.19 -14.58
N ASP A 34 9.29 3.23 -15.16
CA ASP A 34 9.66 4.43 -14.43
C ASP A 34 8.50 5.44 -14.42
N PRO A 35 8.22 6.11 -13.29
CA PRO A 35 7.23 7.16 -13.24
C PRO A 35 7.65 8.36 -14.10
N GLU A 36 6.68 8.96 -14.77
CA GLU A 36 6.87 10.18 -15.55
C GLU A 36 6.74 11.40 -14.62
N ILE A 37 7.74 12.28 -14.66
CA ILE A 37 7.77 13.50 -13.84
C ILE A 37 7.74 14.71 -14.77
N GLU A 38 6.73 15.54 -14.59
CA GLU A 38 6.58 16.82 -15.27
C GLU A 38 6.84 17.97 -14.28
N CYS A 39 7.98 18.65 -14.44
CA CYS A 39 8.30 19.84 -13.65
C CYS A 39 7.83 21.10 -14.40
N GLY A 40 6.83 21.79 -13.87
CA GLY A 40 6.40 23.11 -14.29
C GLY A 40 6.97 24.22 -13.40
N ALA A 41 6.80 25.47 -13.82
CA ALA A 41 7.29 26.64 -13.06
C ALA A 41 6.60 26.79 -11.68
N THR A 42 5.36 26.33 -11.55
CA THR A 42 4.53 26.48 -10.35
C THR A 42 4.03 25.14 -9.82
N ALA A 43 4.41 24.02 -10.42
CA ALA A 43 3.91 22.71 -10.01
C ALA A 43 4.84 21.57 -10.45
N VAL A 44 4.79 20.45 -9.73
CA VAL A 44 5.40 19.17 -10.14
C VAL A 44 4.29 18.14 -10.26
N SER A 45 4.19 17.49 -11.41
CA SER A 45 3.27 16.37 -11.63
C SER A 45 4.01 15.05 -11.75
N ILE A 46 3.46 14.01 -11.12
CA ILE A 46 3.97 12.64 -11.18
C ILE A 46 2.87 11.75 -11.73
N ASN A 47 3.18 11.01 -12.79
CA ASN A 47 2.29 10.05 -13.44
C ASN A 47 2.94 8.67 -13.42
N PHE A 48 2.21 7.66 -12.93
CA PHE A 48 2.71 6.30 -12.89
C PHE A 48 1.61 5.29 -13.15
N ASN A 49 2.01 4.14 -13.71
CA ASN A 49 1.11 3.02 -13.93
C ASN A 49 1.37 1.94 -12.90
N THR A 50 0.31 1.29 -12.44
CA THR A 50 0.40 0.11 -11.58
C THR A 50 0.06 -1.14 -12.39
N ARG A 51 0.63 -2.28 -12.01
CA ARG A 51 0.41 -3.57 -12.72
C ARG A 51 -1.07 -3.95 -12.82
N ASN A 52 -1.79 -3.72 -11.73
CA ASN A 52 -3.21 -3.93 -11.55
C ASN A 52 -3.88 -2.59 -11.16
N PRO A 53 -5.19 -2.42 -11.32
CA PRO A 53 -5.89 -1.24 -10.82
C PRO A 53 -5.58 -1.01 -9.33
N PHE A 54 -5.11 0.20 -9.00
CA PHE A 54 -4.89 0.63 -7.64
C PHE A 54 -6.21 1.12 -7.02
N GLU A 55 -6.51 0.67 -5.80
CA GLU A 55 -7.61 1.16 -4.98
C GLU A 55 -7.04 1.74 -3.68
N GLY A 56 -7.22 3.04 -3.46
CA GLY A 56 -6.71 3.74 -2.29
C GLY A 56 -6.45 5.21 -2.54
N HIS A 57 -5.69 5.83 -1.65
CA HIS A 57 -5.30 7.23 -1.72
C HIS A 57 -3.82 7.37 -2.05
N VAL A 58 -3.49 8.24 -2.98
CA VAL A 58 -2.11 8.61 -3.27
C VAL A 58 -1.94 10.07 -2.89
N PHE A 59 -0.87 10.41 -2.19
CA PHE A 59 -0.67 11.75 -1.66
C PHE A 59 0.81 12.09 -1.49
N VAL A 60 1.12 13.39 -1.44
CA VAL A 60 2.46 13.87 -1.09
C VAL A 60 2.69 13.65 0.41
N LYS A 61 3.83 13.05 0.75
CA LYS A 61 4.18 12.73 2.15
C LYS A 61 4.09 13.98 3.03
N GLY A 62 3.29 13.89 4.10
CA GLY A 62 3.08 14.99 5.06
C GLY A 62 1.95 15.95 4.70
N LEU A 63 1.29 15.78 3.55
CA LEU A 63 0.25 16.66 3.03
C LEU A 63 -1.05 15.90 2.72
N TYR A 64 -1.37 14.86 3.47
CA TYR A 64 -2.59 14.06 3.26
C TYR A 64 -3.88 14.89 3.42
N ASP A 65 -3.88 15.84 4.34
CA ASP A 65 -5.04 16.70 4.65
C ASP A 65 -5.26 17.80 3.60
N HIS A 66 -4.32 17.97 2.66
CA HIS A 66 -4.40 18.92 1.56
C HIS A 66 -4.98 18.21 0.33
N GLU A 67 -6.22 18.54 -0.05
CA GLU A 67 -6.90 17.92 -1.19
C GLU A 67 -6.13 18.14 -2.49
N GLU A 68 -5.45 19.28 -2.64
CA GLU A 68 -4.58 19.59 -3.78
C GLU A 68 -3.34 18.69 -3.86
N CYS A 69 -2.96 18.03 -2.76
CA CYS A 69 -1.81 17.13 -2.67
C CYS A 69 -2.22 15.65 -2.65
N ARG A 70 -3.51 15.34 -2.80
CA ARG A 70 -4.07 13.99 -2.75
C ARG A 70 -4.83 13.67 -4.03
N SER A 71 -4.75 12.41 -4.45
CA SER A 71 -5.57 11.84 -5.49
C SER A 71 -6.32 10.64 -4.92
N ASP A 72 -7.65 10.75 -4.91
CA ASP A 72 -8.59 9.71 -4.50
C ASP A 72 -9.04 8.85 -5.69
N SER A 73 -8.48 9.11 -6.88
CA SER A 73 -8.81 8.39 -8.10
C SER A 73 -8.07 7.06 -8.14
N GLY A 74 -8.82 5.96 -8.05
CA GLY A 74 -8.32 4.62 -8.30
C GLY A 74 -8.27 4.30 -9.81
N GLY A 75 -7.46 3.30 -10.18
CA GLY A 75 -7.29 2.91 -11.57
C GLY A 75 -5.88 2.40 -11.87
N ARG A 76 -5.63 2.06 -13.14
CA ARG A 76 -4.30 1.58 -13.58
C ARG A 76 -3.27 2.71 -13.71
N GLN A 77 -3.74 3.91 -14.05
CA GLN A 77 -2.90 5.10 -14.20
C GLN A 77 -3.24 6.09 -13.08
N VAL A 78 -2.22 6.54 -12.37
CA VAL A 78 -2.36 7.46 -11.24
C VAL A 78 -1.56 8.72 -11.54
N ARG A 79 -2.20 9.89 -11.36
CA ARG A 79 -1.58 11.21 -11.51
C ARG A 79 -1.73 12.02 -10.23
N LEU A 80 -0.65 12.65 -9.81
CA LEU A 80 -0.58 13.60 -8.71
C LEU A 80 0.07 14.90 -9.17
N THR A 81 -0.40 16.04 -8.68
CA THR A 81 0.18 17.35 -8.99
C THR A 81 0.34 18.15 -7.71
N TYR A 82 1.57 18.55 -7.41
CA TYR A 82 1.91 19.38 -6.26
C TYR A 82 2.21 20.81 -6.72
N LEU A 83 1.54 21.80 -6.15
CA LEU A 83 1.78 23.23 -6.44
C LEU A 83 2.96 23.75 -5.61
N LEU A 84 3.89 24.46 -6.24
CA LEU A 84 5.12 25.02 -5.64
C LEU A 84 4.96 26.46 -5.12
N ILE A 85 3.72 26.96 -5.06
CA ILE A 85 3.40 28.36 -4.70
C ILE A 85 3.55 28.65 -3.21
#